data_AF-A0A329SD70-F1
#
_entry.id   AF-A0A329SD70-F1
#
_cell.length_a   1.000
_cell.length_b   1.000
_cell.length_c   1.000
_cell.angle_alpha   90.00
_cell.angle_beta   90.00
_cell.angle_gamma   90.00
#
_symmetry.space_group_name_H-M   'P 1'
#
loop_
_entity.id
_entity.type
_entity.pdbx_description
1 polymer ?
#
loop_
_entity_poly.entity_id
_entity_poly.type
_entity_poly.pdbx_seq_one_letter_code
_entity_poly.pdbx_strand_id
1 'polypeptide(L)'
;MNDVFDAETGEKLELFVPTRVEASSSKAVEPTLAQTSSKTQQQSKQSLSPTRAVHRETQSLRELGDYTDWERQQVANVTKAEKCFRESLAGVRHELQRRGLSEAERLSLTTELLEKTKHGYARHIQALVVEELVREMDREVAMRLELAPLGRERMQRRQDKERAFYRAQITRIREECEMALTAAAAKNNLLR
;
A
#
# COMPACT_ATOMS: atom_id res chain seq x y z
N MET A 1 13.16 12.61 -28.37
CA MET A 1 12.24 12.15 -27.31
C MET A 1 12.72 10.77 -26.93
N ASN A 2 13.25 10.60 -25.71
CA ASN A 2 13.70 9.31 -25.22
C ASN A 2 12.52 8.63 -24.55
N ASP A 3 11.86 7.74 -25.28
CA ASP A 3 10.81 6.91 -24.72
C ASP A 3 11.48 5.87 -23.81
N VAL A 4 11.22 5.95 -22.51
CA VAL A 4 11.70 5.00 -21.51
C VAL A 4 10.56 4.05 -21.19
N PHE A 5 10.87 2.76 -21.21
CA PHE A 5 9.91 1.70 -20.94
C PHE A 5 10.30 1.01 -19.63
N ASP A 6 9.30 0.61 -18.87
CA ASP A 6 9.50 -0.22 -17.70
C ASP A 6 10.08 -1.58 -18.13
N ALA A 7 11.18 -1.97 -17.48
CA ALA A 7 11.91 -3.19 -17.79
C ALA A 7 11.15 -4.46 -17.35
N GLU A 8 10.22 -4.35 -16.40
CA GLU A 8 9.47 -5.49 -15.87
C GLU A 8 8.12 -5.68 -16.55
N THR A 9 7.44 -4.60 -16.90
CA THR A 9 6.08 -4.64 -17.49
C THR A 9 6.05 -4.34 -18.99
N GLY A 10 7.08 -3.66 -19.53
CA GLY A 10 7.10 -3.20 -20.93
C GLY A 10 6.18 -2.01 -21.20
N GLU A 11 5.55 -1.43 -20.17
CA GLU A 11 4.71 -0.26 -20.30
C GLU A 11 5.57 1.00 -20.53
N LYS A 12 5.05 1.93 -21.34
CA LYS A 12 5.72 3.20 -21.62
C LYS A 12 5.66 4.07 -20.36
N LEU A 13 6.81 4.37 -19.77
CA LEU A 13 6.88 5.26 -18.63
C LEU A 13 6.71 6.70 -19.13
N GLU A 14 5.61 7.33 -18.74
CA GLU A 14 5.41 8.76 -18.93
C GLU A 14 6.38 9.52 -18.02
N LEU A 15 7.59 9.72 -18.54
CA LEU A 15 8.54 10.63 -17.91
C LEU A 15 7.95 12.04 -18.00
N PHE A 16 7.58 12.60 -16.85
CA PHE A 16 7.39 14.03 -16.69
C PHE A 16 8.74 14.72 -16.93
N VAL A 17 9.05 14.94 -18.21
CA VAL A 17 10.02 15.94 -18.62
C VAL A 17 9.40 17.27 -18.20
N PRO A 18 10.04 18.08 -17.34
CA PRO A 18 9.64 19.46 -17.19
C PRO A 18 9.88 20.11 -18.55
N THR A 19 8.85 20.14 -19.38
CA THR A 19 8.83 20.97 -20.58
C THR A 19 9.14 22.35 -20.07
N ARG A 20 10.21 22.94 -20.60
CA ARG A 20 10.50 24.36 -20.45
C ARG A 20 9.28 25.09 -20.98
N VAL A 21 8.37 25.44 -20.09
CA VAL A 21 7.17 26.17 -20.42
C VAL A 21 7.67 27.52 -20.90
N GLU A 22 7.60 27.76 -22.21
CA GLU A 22 7.36 29.10 -22.71
C GLU A 22 5.99 29.52 -22.20
N ALA A 23 5.96 29.95 -20.94
CA ALA A 23 4.84 30.66 -20.38
C ALA A 23 5.04 32.12 -20.81
N SER A 24 4.42 32.47 -21.93
CA SER A 24 4.00 33.85 -22.11
C SER A 24 2.99 34.19 -21.00
N SER A 25 3.54 34.72 -19.90
CA SER A 25 3.02 35.81 -19.07
C SER A 25 1.53 35.71 -18.66
N SER A 26 1.16 35.56 -17.38
CA SER A 26 1.64 36.40 -16.27
C SER A 26 1.34 35.79 -14.88
N LYS A 27 2.42 35.30 -14.25
CA LYS A 27 2.83 35.37 -12.82
C LYS A 27 1.88 34.92 -11.69
N ALA A 28 2.18 33.69 -11.25
CA ALA A 28 2.70 33.30 -9.94
C ALA A 28 1.80 33.36 -8.70
N VAL A 29 1.57 32.13 -8.19
CA VAL A 29 0.85 31.71 -6.99
C VAL A 29 1.66 31.98 -5.71
N GLU A 30 0.88 32.24 -4.64
CA GLU A 30 1.04 32.11 -3.17
C GLU A 30 2.19 31.22 -2.61
N PRO A 31 2.43 31.07 -1.27
CA PRO A 31 1.81 31.64 -0.07
C PRO A 31 2.78 32.13 1.06
N THR A 32 2.19 32.91 1.96
CA THR A 32 2.31 32.96 3.44
C THR A 32 3.47 32.23 4.15
N LEU A 33 4.30 32.99 4.88
CA LEU A 33 4.50 32.73 6.31
C LEU A 33 4.91 34.00 7.08
N ALA A 34 4.30 34.15 8.25
CA ALA A 34 4.47 35.24 9.19
C ALA A 34 5.93 35.40 9.68
N GLN A 35 6.43 36.63 9.65
CA GLN A 35 7.46 37.09 10.57
C GLN A 35 6.81 37.95 11.66
N THR A 36 7.06 37.56 12.90
CA THR A 36 6.97 38.39 14.09
C THR A 36 7.85 39.63 13.94
N SER A 37 7.28 40.80 14.27
CA SER A 37 7.86 41.99 14.93
C SER A 37 9.37 42.26 14.77
N SER A 38 9.86 43.45 14.43
CA SER A 38 9.46 44.77 14.95
C SER A 38 10.26 45.90 14.28
N LYS A 39 9.53 46.94 13.86
CA LYS A 39 9.74 48.38 14.15
C LYS A 39 11.11 49.05 13.92
N THR A 40 11.03 50.12 13.08
CA THR A 40 11.62 51.47 13.32
C THR A 40 13.10 51.59 12.91
N GLN A 41 13.61 52.55 12.12
CA GLN A 41 13.17 53.88 11.69
C GLN A 41 14.12 54.42 10.59
N GLN A 42 13.69 55.52 9.94
CA GLN A 42 14.48 56.59 9.32
C GLN A 42 15.15 56.28 7.97
N GLN A 43 14.55 56.70 6.84
CA GLN A 43 14.68 58.04 6.24
C GLN A 43 16.13 58.47 5.99
N SER A 44 16.60 58.35 4.74
CA SER A 44 16.85 59.51 3.87
C SER A 44 17.41 59.06 2.51
N LYS A 45 17.37 60.00 1.58
CA LYS A 45 17.30 59.87 0.12
C LYS A 45 18.67 59.76 -0.56
N GLN A 46 18.65 59.18 -1.77
CA GLN A 46 19.60 59.35 -2.91
C GLN A 46 21.00 58.73 -2.68
N SER A 47 21.53 57.82 -3.51
CA SER A 47 21.45 57.68 -4.97
C SER A 47 21.98 56.30 -5.45
N LEU A 48 21.39 55.82 -6.56
CA LEU A 48 21.79 54.84 -7.61
C LEU A 48 23.28 54.39 -7.59
N SER A 49 23.72 53.15 -7.87
CA SER A 49 23.16 51.87 -8.35
C SER A 49 24.33 50.83 -8.38
N PRO A 50 24.11 49.52 -8.63
CA PRO A 50 24.40 48.46 -7.67
C PRO A 50 25.78 47.80 -7.82
N THR A 51 26.56 47.80 -6.74
CA THR A 51 27.65 46.83 -6.52
C THR A 51 27.01 45.46 -6.32
N ARG A 52 27.24 44.51 -7.23
CA ARG A 52 26.82 43.11 -7.06
C ARG A 52 27.72 42.47 -5.99
N ALA A 53 27.40 42.76 -4.73
CA ALA A 53 28.05 42.18 -3.57
C ALA A 53 27.72 40.68 -3.53
N VAL A 54 28.70 39.85 -3.91
CA VAL A 54 28.64 38.41 -3.65
C VAL A 54 28.95 38.24 -2.16
N HIS A 55 27.92 38.02 -1.35
CA HIS A 55 28.09 37.78 0.08
C HIS A 55 28.87 36.48 0.31
N ARG A 56 30.07 36.59 0.90
CA ARG A 56 30.91 35.44 1.30
C ARG A 56 30.28 34.60 2.40
N GLU A 57 29.32 35.15 3.16
CA GLU A 57 28.71 34.53 4.34
C GLU A 57 27.68 33.45 4.02
N THR A 58 27.19 33.38 2.77
CA THR A 58 26.25 32.34 2.31
C THR A 58 26.93 31.29 1.42
N GLN A 59 28.25 31.35 1.24
CA GLN A 59 28.98 30.32 0.51
C GLN A 59 29.26 29.12 1.41
N SER A 60 28.82 27.94 0.96
CA SER A 60 29.16 26.66 1.56
C SER A 60 30.68 26.52 1.68
N LEU A 61 31.19 26.35 2.91
CA LEU A 61 32.59 26.02 3.21
C LEU A 61 32.94 24.55 2.97
N ARG A 62 32.02 23.72 2.48
CA ARG A 62 32.41 22.37 2.05
C ARG A 62 33.36 22.51 0.87
N GLU A 63 34.58 22.03 1.05
CA GLU A 63 35.44 21.66 -0.09
C GLU A 63 34.55 20.85 -1.04
N LEU A 64 34.43 21.30 -2.30
CA LEU A 64 33.95 20.42 -3.36
C LEU A 64 34.99 19.32 -3.44
N GLY A 65 34.83 18.28 -2.61
CA GLY A 65 35.59 17.06 -2.75
C GLY A 65 35.34 16.57 -4.16
N ASP A 66 36.40 16.19 -4.85
CA ASP A 66 36.38 15.59 -6.19
C ASP A 66 35.66 14.24 -6.13
N TYR A 67 34.34 14.25 -5.90
CA TYR A 67 33.51 13.05 -5.92
C TYR A 67 33.28 12.67 -7.37
N THR A 68 34.33 12.09 -7.96
CA THR A 68 34.35 11.40 -9.25
C THR A 68 33.62 10.04 -9.21
N ASP A 69 33.02 9.69 -8.07
CA ASP A 69 32.30 8.44 -7.87
C ASP A 69 30.95 8.41 -8.58
N TRP A 70 30.31 9.57 -8.82
CA TRP A 70 29.02 9.60 -9.53
C TRP A 70 29.17 9.08 -10.97
N GLU A 71 30.28 9.42 -11.64
CA GLU A 71 30.55 8.99 -13.01
C GLU A 71 30.83 7.48 -13.06
N ARG A 72 31.63 6.98 -12.11
CA ARG A 72 31.89 5.55 -11.94
C ARG A 72 30.61 4.78 -11.64
N GLN A 73 29.77 5.30 -10.74
CA GLN A 73 28.48 4.71 -10.40
C GLN A 73 27.55 4.71 -11.60
N GLN A 74 27.55 5.77 -12.41
CA GLN A 74 26.71 5.87 -13.59
C GLN A 74 27.16 4.87 -14.66
N VAL A 75 28.46 4.73 -14.91
CA VAL A 75 28.99 3.71 -15.83
C VAL A 75 28.66 2.30 -15.32
N ALA A 76 28.77 2.04 -14.02
CA ALA A 76 28.38 0.77 -13.42
C ALA A 76 26.88 0.48 -13.59
N ASN A 77 26.03 1.50 -13.42
CA ASN A 77 24.59 1.36 -13.61
C ASN A 77 24.22 1.09 -15.07
N VAL A 78 24.83 1.80 -16.02
CA VAL A 78 24.61 1.60 -17.46
C VAL A 78 25.05 0.21 -17.88
N THR A 79 26.27 -0.21 -17.52
CA THR A 79 26.78 -1.55 -17.85
C THR A 79 25.93 -2.67 -17.23
N LYS A 80 25.46 -2.48 -16.00
CA LYS A 80 24.50 -3.40 -15.37
C LYS A 80 23.18 -3.45 -16.12
N ALA A 81 22.62 -2.30 -16.50
CA ALA A 81 21.36 -2.23 -17.25
C ALA A 81 21.49 -2.88 -18.62
N GLU A 82 22.60 -2.66 -19.34
CA GLU A 82 22.88 -3.32 -20.62
C GLU A 82 22.99 -4.84 -20.47
N LYS A 83 23.67 -5.31 -19.42
CA LYS A 83 23.76 -6.74 -19.12
C LYS A 83 22.38 -7.34 -18.81
N CYS A 84 21.61 -6.70 -17.93
CA CYS A 84 20.24 -7.11 -17.63
C CYS A 84 19.36 -7.10 -18.88
N PHE A 85 19.51 -6.12 -19.77
CA PHE A 85 18.77 -6.07 -21.03
C PHE A 85 19.15 -7.24 -21.93
N ARG A 86 20.43 -7.54 -22.14
CA ARG A 86 20.87 -8.71 -22.93
C ARG A 86 20.33 -10.02 -22.35
N GLU A 87 20.36 -10.14 -21.03
CA GLU A 87 19.80 -11.28 -20.30
C GLU A 87 18.26 -11.25 -20.21
N SER A 88 17.59 -10.20 -20.67
CA SER A 88 16.12 -10.17 -20.68
C SER A 88 15.56 -10.97 -21.85
N LEU A 89 14.27 -11.29 -21.79
CA LEU A 89 13.56 -11.92 -22.91
C LEU A 89 13.62 -11.04 -24.19
N ALA A 90 13.55 -9.72 -24.03
CA ALA A 90 13.66 -8.77 -25.13
C ALA A 90 15.08 -8.73 -25.72
N GLY A 91 16.11 -8.81 -24.87
CA GLY A 91 17.50 -8.88 -25.29
C GLY A 91 17.81 -10.13 -26.10
N VAL A 92 17.40 -11.30 -25.62
CA VAL A 92 17.58 -12.58 -26.35
C VAL A 92 16.86 -12.53 -27.70
N ARG A 93 15.66 -11.95 -27.77
CA ARG A 93 14.93 -11.73 -29.05
C ARG A 93 15.70 -10.80 -29.99
N HIS A 94 16.26 -9.72 -29.46
CA HIS A 94 17.06 -8.78 -30.23
C HIS A 94 18.36 -9.43 -30.75
N GLU A 95 19.02 -10.28 -29.96
CA GLU A 95 20.21 -11.01 -30.38
C GLU A 95 19.90 -12.02 -31.48
N LEU A 96 18.77 -12.75 -31.38
CA LEU A 96 18.28 -13.65 -32.43
C LEU A 96 18.05 -12.97 -33.79
N GLN A 97 17.75 -11.67 -33.80
CA GLN A 97 17.56 -10.89 -35.03
C GLN A 97 18.88 -10.51 -35.72
N ARG A 98 20.03 -10.69 -35.06
CA ARG A 98 21.34 -10.37 -35.66
C ARG A 98 21.63 -11.28 -36.85
N ARG A 99 22.07 -10.67 -37.94
CA ARG A 99 22.55 -11.39 -39.14
C ARG A 99 23.98 -11.86 -38.88
N GLY A 100 24.29 -13.10 -39.23
CA GLY A 100 25.64 -13.67 -39.08
C GLY A 100 25.86 -14.54 -37.84
N LEU A 101 24.81 -14.88 -37.09
CA LEU A 101 24.89 -15.91 -36.05
C LEU A 101 25.20 -17.28 -36.66
N SER A 102 26.06 -18.04 -35.99
CA SER A 102 26.22 -19.46 -36.28
C SER A 102 24.94 -20.24 -35.93
N GLU A 103 24.77 -21.41 -36.54
CA GLU A 103 23.61 -22.27 -36.24
C GLU A 103 23.58 -22.70 -34.75
N ALA A 104 24.75 -22.98 -34.18
CA ALA A 104 24.88 -23.35 -32.76
C ALA A 104 24.47 -22.21 -31.82
N GLU A 105 24.92 -20.97 -32.09
CA GLU A 105 24.52 -19.80 -31.30
C GLU A 105 23.02 -19.51 -31.44
N ARG A 106 22.48 -19.64 -32.65
CA ARG A 106 21.05 -19.47 -32.89
C ARG A 106 20.24 -20.49 -32.08
N LEU A 107 20.64 -21.76 -32.11
CA LEU A 107 19.99 -22.81 -31.31
C LEU A 107 20.07 -22.49 -29.81
N SER A 108 21.25 -22.11 -29.30
CA SER A 108 21.45 -21.71 -27.90
C SER A 108 20.52 -20.56 -27.49
N LEU A 109 20.42 -19.51 -28.30
CA LEU A 109 19.54 -18.38 -28.02
C LEU A 109 18.06 -18.77 -28.08
N THR A 110 17.67 -19.68 -29.00
CA THR A 110 16.29 -20.19 -29.03
C THR A 110 15.96 -21.03 -27.81
N THR A 111 16.87 -21.86 -27.32
CA THR A 111 16.65 -22.63 -26.09
C THR A 111 16.53 -21.70 -24.88
N GLU A 112 17.38 -20.69 -24.79
CA GLU A 112 17.32 -19.69 -23.71
C GLU A 112 16.01 -18.90 -23.73
N LEU A 113 15.51 -18.53 -24.91
CA LEU A 113 14.20 -17.89 -25.07
C LEU A 113 13.06 -18.79 -24.58
N LEU A 114 13.09 -20.07 -24.93
CA LEU A 114 12.08 -21.05 -24.49
C LEU A 114 12.14 -21.30 -22.98
N GLU A 115 13.34 -21.36 -22.39
CA GLU A 115 13.50 -21.52 -20.95
C GLU A 115 12.99 -20.30 -20.18
N LYS A 116 13.33 -19.10 -20.62
CA LYS A 116 12.86 -17.85 -19.99
C LYS A 116 11.35 -17.69 -20.09
N THR A 117 10.75 -17.99 -21.26
CA THR A 117 9.29 -17.98 -21.42
C THR A 117 8.62 -19.02 -20.53
N LYS A 118 9.10 -20.27 -20.52
CA LYS A 118 8.61 -21.33 -19.62
C LYS A 118 8.65 -20.88 -18.16
N HIS A 119 9.77 -20.30 -17.73
CA HIS A 119 9.93 -19.85 -16.36
C HIS A 119 9.01 -18.65 -16.03
N GLY A 120 8.81 -17.73 -16.99
CA GLY A 120 7.83 -16.65 -16.87
C GLY A 120 6.40 -17.17 -16.68
N TYR A 121 5.98 -18.14 -17.50
CA TYR A 121 4.66 -18.78 -17.33
C TYR A 121 4.53 -19.49 -15.99
N ALA A 122 5.56 -20.22 -15.54
CA ALA A 122 5.54 -20.88 -14.25
C ALA A 122 5.34 -19.90 -13.10
N ARG A 123 6.06 -18.77 -13.11
CA ARG A 123 5.88 -17.69 -12.12
C ARG A 123 4.48 -17.07 -12.17
N HIS A 124 3.96 -16.83 -13.38
CA HIS A 124 2.63 -16.27 -13.54
C HIS A 124 1.54 -17.21 -13.00
N ILE A 125 1.62 -18.50 -13.32
CA ILE A 125 0.71 -19.52 -12.77
C ILE A 125 0.85 -19.58 -11.24
N GLN A 126 2.08 -19.55 -10.72
CA GLN A 126 2.30 -19.53 -9.27
C GLN A 126 1.66 -18.31 -8.61
N ALA A 127 1.78 -17.12 -9.20
CA ALA A 127 1.14 -15.91 -8.70
C ALA A 127 -0.39 -16.04 -8.67
N LEU A 128 -0.99 -16.53 -9.75
CA LEU A 128 -2.44 -16.76 -9.83
C LEU A 128 -2.92 -17.77 -8.78
N VAL A 129 -2.17 -18.86 -8.56
CA VAL A 129 -2.50 -19.86 -7.53
C VAL A 129 -2.43 -19.23 -6.14
N VAL A 130 -1.38 -18.45 -5.85
CA VAL A 130 -1.25 -17.76 -4.56
C VAL A 130 -2.41 -16.78 -4.35
N GLU A 131 -2.78 -16.01 -5.36
CA GLU A 131 -3.93 -15.10 -5.28
C GLU A 131 -5.24 -15.84 -4.99
N GLU A 132 -5.51 -16.96 -5.67
CA GLU A 132 -6.72 -17.76 -5.41
C GLU A 132 -6.69 -18.40 -4.03
N LEU A 133 -5.54 -18.86 -3.54
CA LEU A 133 -5.42 -19.38 -2.18
C LEU A 133 -5.73 -18.31 -1.13
N VAL A 134 -5.32 -17.07 -1.34
CA VAL A 134 -5.67 -15.95 -0.46
C VAL A 134 -7.17 -15.67 -0.52
N ARG A 135 -7.76 -15.61 -1.72
CA ARG A 135 -9.22 -15.41 -1.88
C ARG A 135 -10.04 -16.51 -1.19
N GLU A 136 -9.62 -17.77 -1.31
CA GLU A 136 -10.28 -18.90 -0.64
C GLU A 136 -10.13 -18.86 0.87
N MET A 137 -8.95 -18.50 1.39
CA MET A 137 -8.74 -18.32 2.81
C MET A 137 -9.64 -17.22 3.38
N ASP A 138 -9.76 -16.08 2.69
CA ASP A 138 -10.64 -14.99 3.10
C ASP A 138 -12.11 -15.40 3.11
N ARG A 139 -12.56 -16.16 2.10
CA ARG A 139 -13.91 -16.75 2.05
C ARG A 139 -14.15 -17.68 3.23
N GLU A 140 -13.18 -18.55 3.55
CA GLU A 140 -13.30 -19.48 4.69
C GLU A 140 -13.37 -18.72 6.02
N VAL A 141 -12.53 -17.70 6.21
CA VAL A 141 -12.57 -16.85 7.40
C VAL A 141 -13.94 -16.18 7.54
N ALA A 142 -14.48 -15.61 6.45
CA ALA A 142 -15.81 -15.00 6.46
C ALA A 142 -16.90 -16.00 6.86
N MET A 143 -16.92 -17.19 6.26
CA MET A 143 -17.88 -18.25 6.59
C MET A 143 -17.78 -18.68 8.06
N ARG A 144 -16.56 -18.83 8.60
CA ARG A 144 -16.36 -19.17 10.02
C ARG A 144 -16.83 -18.05 10.94
N LEU A 145 -16.62 -16.79 10.56
CA LEU A 145 -17.12 -15.63 11.30
C LEU A 145 -18.65 -15.57 11.31
N GLU A 146 -19.33 -15.97 10.23
CA GLU A 146 -20.80 -16.06 10.17
C GLU A 146 -21.36 -17.20 11.04
N LEU A 147 -20.65 -18.33 11.14
CA LEU A 147 -21.07 -19.47 11.97
C LEU A 147 -20.93 -19.20 13.48
N ALA A 148 -19.95 -18.39 13.88
CA ALA A 148 -19.70 -18.06 15.29
C ALA A 148 -20.90 -17.42 16.04
N PRO A 149 -21.57 -16.36 15.52
CA PRO A 149 -22.75 -15.79 16.15
C PRO A 149 -23.92 -16.78 16.14
N LEU A 150 -24.13 -17.54 15.06
CA LEU A 150 -25.19 -18.55 14.98
C LEU A 150 -25.06 -19.64 16.06
N GLY A 151 -23.83 -20.04 16.39
CA GLY A 151 -23.55 -20.94 17.52
C GLY A 151 -23.93 -20.31 18.86
N ARG A 152 -23.51 -19.06 19.11
CA ARG A 152 -23.82 -18.31 20.33
C ARG A 152 -25.32 -18.09 20.52
N GLU A 153 -26.03 -17.67 19.47
CA GLU A 153 -27.46 -17.47 19.51
C GLU A 153 -28.23 -18.77 19.79
N ARG A 154 -27.81 -19.90 19.19
CA ARG A 154 -28.44 -21.20 19.49
C ARG A 154 -28.28 -21.59 20.95
N MET A 155 -27.10 -21.35 21.53
CA MET A 155 -26.84 -21.61 22.95
C MET A 155 -27.66 -20.67 23.84
N GLN A 156 -27.70 -19.37 23.53
CA GLN A 156 -28.49 -18.38 24.26
C GLN A 156 -29.99 -18.72 24.25
N ARG A 157 -30.56 -19.07 23.09
CA ARG A 157 -31.96 -19.50 22.98
C ARG A 157 -32.28 -20.74 23.83
N ARG A 158 -31.33 -21.68 24.00
CA ARG A 158 -31.52 -22.84 24.89
C ARG A 158 -31.54 -22.41 26.36
N GLN A 159 -30.57 -21.60 26.77
CA GLN A 159 -30.51 -21.08 28.14
C GLN A 159 -31.73 -20.23 28.48
N ASP A 160 -32.22 -19.41 27.56
CA ASP A 160 -33.41 -18.59 27.78
C ASP A 160 -34.67 -19.45 27.96
N LYS A 161 -34.81 -20.53 27.18
CA LYS A 161 -35.89 -21.51 27.34
C LYS A 161 -35.83 -22.21 28.70
N GLU A 162 -34.64 -22.65 29.11
CA GLU A 162 -34.44 -23.28 30.42
C GLU A 162 -34.74 -22.31 31.57
N ARG A 163 -34.23 -21.08 31.50
CA ARG A 163 -34.52 -20.03 32.49
C ARG A 163 -36.02 -19.72 32.55
N ALA A 164 -36.70 -19.63 31.41
CA ALA A 164 -38.14 -19.41 31.35
C ALA A 164 -38.91 -20.57 31.99
N PHE A 165 -38.50 -21.81 31.71
CA PHE A 165 -39.08 -23.01 32.31
C PHE A 165 -38.94 -23.01 33.84
N TYR A 166 -37.73 -22.76 34.37
CA TYR A 166 -37.51 -22.70 35.81
C TYR A 166 -38.25 -21.53 36.47
N ARG A 167 -38.32 -20.36 35.82
CA ARG A 167 -39.13 -19.24 36.30
C ARG A 167 -40.59 -19.63 36.43
N ALA A 168 -41.15 -20.29 35.42
CA ALA A 168 -42.54 -20.76 35.44
C ALA A 168 -42.79 -21.83 36.52
N GLN A 169 -41.83 -22.73 36.76
CA GLN A 169 -41.94 -23.68 37.88
C GLN A 169 -41.91 -22.98 39.24
N ILE A 170 -41.00 -22.01 39.43
CA ILE A 170 -40.90 -21.27 40.69
C ILE A 170 -42.19 -20.49 40.95
N THR A 171 -42.77 -19.82 39.95
CA THR A 171 -44.03 -19.10 40.12
C THR A 171 -45.16 -20.06 40.47
N ARG A 172 -45.27 -21.19 39.77
CA ARG A 172 -46.26 -22.22 40.08
C ARG A 172 -46.14 -22.73 41.51
N ILE A 173 -44.93 -23.08 41.97
CA ILE A 173 -44.72 -23.58 43.34
C ILE A 173 -45.07 -22.50 44.36
N ARG A 174 -44.72 -21.23 44.10
CA ARG A 174 -45.09 -20.11 44.98
C ARG A 174 -46.61 -19.96 45.10
N GLU A 175 -47.32 -20.01 43.98
CA GLU A 175 -48.79 -19.96 43.95
C GLU A 175 -49.40 -21.15 44.72
N GLU A 176 -48.88 -22.37 44.52
CA GLU A 176 -49.30 -23.55 45.26
C GLU A 176 -49.05 -23.40 46.79
N CYS A 177 -47.90 -22.85 47.19
CA CYS A 177 -47.60 -22.55 48.60
C CYS A 177 -48.50 -21.46 49.18
N GLU A 178 -48.77 -20.39 48.44
CA GLU A 178 -49.67 -19.30 48.87
C GLU A 178 -51.11 -19.82 49.05
N MET A 179 -51.59 -20.66 48.14
CA MET A 179 -52.89 -21.33 48.30
C MET A 179 -52.92 -22.25 49.53
N ALA A 180 -51.85 -23.01 49.78
CA ALA A 180 -51.76 -23.87 50.97
C ALA A 180 -51.74 -23.06 52.27
N LEU A 181 -51.00 -21.95 52.29
CA LEU A 181 -50.92 -21.04 53.44
C LEU A 181 -52.27 -20.36 53.71
N THR A 182 -52.93 -19.84 52.68
CA THR A 182 -54.27 -19.22 52.81
C THR A 182 -55.31 -20.22 53.28
N ALA A 183 -55.31 -21.46 52.76
CA ALA A 183 -56.18 -22.53 53.23
C ALA A 183 -55.91 -22.90 54.71
N ALA A 184 -54.65 -22.98 55.11
CA ALA A 184 -54.27 -23.25 56.50
C ALA A 184 -54.68 -22.09 57.44
N ALA A 185 -54.49 -20.85 57.02
CA ALA A 185 -54.89 -19.66 57.77
C ALA A 185 -56.41 -19.58 57.93
N ALA A 186 -57.18 -19.91 56.89
CA ALA A 186 -58.65 -20.01 56.95
C ALA A 186 -59.10 -21.10 57.93
N LYS A 187 -58.49 -22.30 57.88
CA LYS A 187 -58.80 -23.40 58.80
C LYS A 187 -58.53 -23.05 60.26
N ASN A 188 -57.51 -22.22 60.52
CA ASN A 188 -57.13 -21.78 61.86
C ASN A 188 -57.83 -20.48 62.32
N ASN A 189 -58.84 -19.98 61.58
CA ASN A 189 -59.54 -18.71 61.85
C ASN A 189 -58.62 -17.47 61.95
N LEU A 190 -57.45 -17.50 61.31
CA LEU A 190 -56.48 -16.39 61.32
C LEU A 190 -56.83 -15.28 60.31
N LEU A 191 -57.90 -15.46 59.53
CA LEU A 191 -58.35 -14.54 58.48
C LEU A 191 -59.70 -13.87 58.80
N ARG A 192 -60.09 -13.77 60.07
CA ARG A 192 -61.22 -12.95 60.52
C ARG A 192 -60.79 -11.54 60.89
#